data_AF-A0A7H1J6X4-F1
#
_entry.id   AF-A0A7H1J6X4-F1
#
_cell.length_a   1.000
_cell.length_b   1.000
_cell.length_c   1.000
_cell.angle_alpha   90.00
_cell.angle_beta   90.00
_cell.angle_gamma   90.00
#
_symmetry.space_group_name_H-M   'P 1'
#
loop_
_entity.id
_entity.type
_entity.pdbx_description
1 polymer ?
#
loop_
_entity_poly.entity_id
_entity_poly.type
_entity_poly.pdbx_seq_one_letter_code
_entity_poly.pdbx_strand_id
1 'polypeptide(L)' 'MYHQFGYWRQKFSSADDSRNKSKLVPVALATPSQQTSDLEILLPNGVVIRGIDAGNIPLVTSLVAAL' A
#
# COMPACT_ATOMS: atom_id res chain seq x y z
N MET A 1 -28.00 41.12 14.31
CA MET A 1 -27.11 39.97 14.05
C MET A 1 -25.71 40.47 13.64
N TYR A 2 -24.88 40.88 14.60
CA TYR A 2 -23.47 41.29 14.33
C TYR A 2 -22.45 40.59 15.25
N HIS A 3 -22.90 39.60 16.02
CA HIS A 3 -22.11 38.92 17.05
C HIS A 3 -21.18 37.85 16.45
N GLN A 4 -21.56 37.27 15.31
CA GLN A 4 -20.79 36.21 14.66
C GLN A 4 -19.48 36.74 14.04
N PHE A 5 -19.49 37.95 13.48
CA PHE A 5 -18.28 38.54 12.88
C PHE A 5 -17.22 38.90 13.94
N GLY A 6 -17.65 39.37 15.11
CA GLY A 6 -16.76 39.65 16.24
C GLY A 6 -16.10 38.39 16.80
N TYR A 7 -16.88 37.30 16.94
CA TYR A 7 -16.38 36.01 17.38
C TYR A 7 -15.27 35.48 16.47
N TRP A 8 -15.47 35.54 15.14
CA TRP A 8 -14.45 35.12 14.18
C TRP A 8 -13.23 36.04 14.21
N ARG A 9 -13.39 37.36 14.26
CA ARG A 9 -12.25 38.29 14.37
C ARG A 9 -11.36 38.00 15.58
N GLN A 10 -11.94 37.72 16.74
CA GLN A 10 -11.18 37.42 17.95
C GLN A 10 -10.46 36.06 17.87
N LYS A 11 -11.11 35.05 17.28
CA LYS A 11 -10.49 33.73 17.01
C LYS A 11 -9.28 33.84 16.08
N PHE A 12 -9.29 34.76 15.12
CA PHE A 12 -8.17 34.95 14.18
C PHE A 12 -7.04 35.80 14.77
N SER A 13 -7.33 36.80 15.61
CA SER A 13 -6.29 37.62 16.26
C SER A 13 -5.45 36.85 17.29
N SER A 14 -5.98 35.80 17.91
CA SER A 14 -5.24 34.99 18.90
C SER A 14 -4.37 33.87 18.30
N ALA A 15 -4.34 33.72 16.96
CA ALA A 15 -3.59 32.64 16.30
C ALA A 15 -2.12 33.00 15.99
N ASP A 16 -1.66 34.20 16.33
CA ASP A 16 -0.34 34.72 15.92
C ASP A 16 0.76 34.56 16.99
N ASP A 17 0.70 33.48 17.80
CA ASP A 17 1.77 33.17 18.76
C ASP A 17 2.10 31.67 18.84
N SER A 18 1.93 30.96 17.72
CA SER A 18 2.51 29.63 17.57
C SER A 18 3.38 29.61 16.31
N ARG A 19 4.56 30.19 16.46
CA ARG A 19 5.81 29.89 15.75
C ARG A 19 5.63 28.75 14.74
N ASN A 20 5.56 29.12 13.45
CA ASN A 20 5.63 28.26 12.27
C ASN A 20 6.42 26.96 12.53
N LYS A 21 5.74 25.91 12.97
CA LYS A 21 6.22 24.53 12.90
C LYS A 21 5.24 23.82 12.02
N SER A 22 5.64 23.66 10.77
CA SER A 22 4.92 22.84 9.79
C SER A 22 4.49 21.53 10.47
N LYS A 23 3.18 21.26 10.50
CA LYS A 23 2.59 20.04 11.09
C LYS A 23 2.79 18.79 10.21
N LEU A 24 3.62 18.91 9.17
CA LEU A 24 3.87 17.84 8.24
C LEU A 24 4.84 16.84 8.88
N VAL A 25 4.35 15.63 9.08
CA VAL A 25 5.14 14.48 9.54
C VAL A 25 5.72 13.80 8.30
N PRO A 26 7.00 13.34 8.32
CA PRO A 26 7.57 12.60 7.20
C PRO A 26 6.75 11.33 6.93
N VAL A 27 6.26 11.17 5.71
CA VAL A 27 5.61 9.93 5.25
C VAL A 27 6.71 9.03 4.69
N ALA A 28 6.95 7.89 5.35
CA ALA A 28 7.75 6.83 4.74
C ALA A 28 6.94 6.20 3.61
N LEU A 29 7.45 6.25 2.39
CA LEU A 29 6.87 5.51 1.27
C LEU A 29 6.98 4.02 1.58
N ALA A 30 5.86 3.31 1.56
CA ALA A 30 5.89 1.85 1.64
C ALA A 30 6.72 1.33 0.47
N THR A 31 7.73 0.51 0.78
CA THR A 31 8.41 -0.27 -0.27
C THR A 31 7.32 -1.10 -0.95
N PRO A 32 7.14 -1.01 -2.28
CA PRO A 32 6.19 -1.87 -2.95
C PRO A 32 6.57 -3.30 -2.57
N SER A 33 5.60 -4.02 -1.99
CA SER A 33 5.75 -5.44 -1.71
C SER A 33 6.22 -6.06 -3.01
N GLN A 34 7.47 -6.50 -3.03
CA GLN A 34 8.00 -7.32 -4.11
C GLN A 34 7.46 -8.73 -3.91
N GLN A 35 6.13 -8.82 -3.78
CA GLN A 35 5.40 -10.04 -3.93
C GLN A 35 5.58 -10.39 -5.40
N THR A 36 6.59 -11.22 -5.63
CA THR A 36 6.63 -12.09 -6.78
C THR A 36 5.27 -12.80 -6.77
N SER A 37 4.38 -12.42 -7.69
CA SER A 37 3.05 -13.02 -7.87
C SER A 37 3.16 -14.44 -8.44
N ASP A 38 4.16 -15.16 -7.98
CA ASP A 38 4.62 -16.43 -8.46
C ASP A 38 3.77 -17.48 -7.76
N LEU A 39 2.95 -18.17 -8.53
CA LEU A 39 2.12 -19.23 -7.99
C LEU A 39 3.00 -20.45 -7.66
N GLU A 40 2.59 -21.22 -6.66
CA GLU A 40 3.24 -22.48 -6.28
C GLU A 40 2.20 -23.61 -6.27
N ILE A 41 2.61 -24.82 -6.66
CA ILE A 41 1.78 -26.03 -6.64
C ILE A 41 2.56 -27.17 -5.97
N LEU A 42 1.94 -27.85 -5.01
CA LEU A 42 2.42 -29.08 -4.40
C LEU A 42 1.74 -30.28 -5.07
N LEU A 43 2.55 -31.19 -5.60
CA LEU A 43 2.10 -32.42 -6.25
C LEU A 43 1.91 -33.55 -5.22
N PRO A 44 1.06 -34.56 -5.50
CA PRO A 44 0.79 -35.67 -4.58
C PRO A 44 2.03 -36.49 -4.21
N ASN A 45 3.05 -36.50 -5.07
CA ASN A 45 4.34 -37.15 -4.84
C ASN A 45 5.32 -36.32 -3.99
N GLY A 46 4.88 -35.16 -3.48
CA GLY A 46 5.69 -34.27 -2.64
C GLY A 46 6.56 -33.27 -3.41
N VAL A 47 6.50 -33.25 -4.74
CA VAL A 47 7.24 -32.28 -5.56
C VAL A 47 6.56 -30.91 -5.48
N VAL A 48 7.35 -29.84 -5.32
CA VAL A 48 6.86 -28.46 -5.31
C VAL A 48 7.33 -27.73 -6.56
N ILE A 49 6.39 -27.17 -7.32
CA ILE A 49 6.66 -26.28 -8.46
C ILE A 49 6.42 -24.84 -7.99
N ARG A 50 7.39 -23.95 -8.20
CA ARG A 50 7.34 -22.53 -7.81
C ARG A 50 7.62 -21.62 -9.01
N GLY A 51 7.34 -20.33 -8.87
CA GLY A 51 7.63 -19.38 -9.94
C GLY A 51 6.61 -19.40 -11.07
N ILE A 52 5.37 -19.86 -10.81
CA ILE A 52 4.38 -20.03 -11.87
C ILE A 52 3.78 -18.68 -12.22
N ASP A 53 3.89 -18.29 -13.49
CA ASP A 53 3.43 -17.01 -14.02
C ASP A 53 2.74 -17.22 -15.38
N ALA A 54 2.22 -16.14 -15.95
CA ALA A 54 1.52 -16.16 -17.23
C ALA A 54 2.36 -16.72 -18.40
N GLY A 55 3.69 -16.61 -18.34
CA GLY A 55 4.61 -17.09 -19.36
C GLY A 55 4.84 -18.59 -19.31
N ASN A 56 4.66 -19.24 -18.16
CA ASN A 56 4.94 -20.66 -17.98
C ASN A 56 3.72 -21.54 -17.71
N ILE A 57 2.51 -20.98 -17.61
CA ILE A 57 1.26 -21.74 -17.42
C ILE A 57 1.12 -22.94 -18.39
N PRO A 58 1.35 -22.81 -19.72
CA PRO A 58 1.17 -23.94 -20.63
C PRO A 58 2.15 -25.09 -20.35
N LEU A 59 3.39 -24.76 -19.97
CA LEU A 59 4.42 -25.74 -19.63
C LEU A 59 4.06 -26.47 -18.34
N VAL A 60 3.73 -25.72 -17.29
CA VAL A 60 3.35 -26.27 -15.98
C VAL A 60 2.11 -27.15 -16.12
N THR A 61 1.12 -26.72 -16.91
CA THR A 61 -0.09 -27.52 -17.17
C THR A 61 0.25 -28.83 -17.87
N SER A 62 1.13 -28.80 -18.88
CA SER A 62 1.56 -30.00 -19.60
C SER A 62 2.34 -30.96 -18.71
N LEU A 63 3.20 -30.43 -17.83
CA LEU A 63 3.95 -31.22 -16.86
C LEU A 63 3.02 -31.89 -15.86
N VAL A 64 2.04 -31.16 -15.32
CA VAL A 64 1.07 -31.70 -14.36
C VAL A 64 0.17 -32.75 -15.01
N ALA A 65 -0.21 -32.58 -16.27
CA ALA A 65 -1.05 -33.55 -16.99
C ALA A 65 -0.31 -34.85 -17.38
N ALA A 66 1.02 -34.82 -17.40
CA ALA A 66 1.86 -35.98 -17.73
C ALA A 66 2.26 -36.83 -16.51
N LEU A 67 1.88 -36.40 -15.30
CA LEU A 67 2.10 -37.12 -14.04
C LEU A 67 0.94 -38.07 -13.73
#